data_AF-A0A832SKR2-F1
#
_entry.id   AF-A0A832SKR2-F1
#
_cell.length_a   1.000
_cell.length_b   1.000
_cell.length_c   1.000
_cell.angle_alpha   90.00
_cell.angle_beta   90.00
_cell.angle_gamma   90.00
#
_symmetry.space_group_name_H-M   'P 1'
#
loop_
_entity.id
_entity.type
_entity.pdbx_description
1 polymer ?
#
loop_
_entity_poly.entity_id
_entity_poly.type
_entity_poly.pdbx_seq_one_letter_code
_entity_poly.pdbx_strand_id
1 'polypeptide(L)'
;MAGTITIKNGYVFDPLNEINGEIMDIFIRDGKVVKELSAAEIKESKIIDASGMTVMPGGVDSHSHVAGPKVNTGRMMRPEDHYKANLKKTSLTHSGSGYTVPSVYKQGYDYAAMGYTTVFEPAIPPLEARHAHEEMCATPLLDMGGYLVLGNNFFLMHYLRDGDLERAAAYVAWMMKTHKTYGIKCVNPAGVENWGWGKNVGSLDEANIHFEITPREVIKGLAEVNERLGMPVPIHLHANNLGHPGCYTITKDSLKIPDGVKTRQNMDVEWAETKMDPSRDRSIYLAHLMFNSFGGTTWADFESKVKDIAGYINNKDHVVIDSGCTPFGEATSMTGDGPAIHDLYVLTGNKWSNTDVEMECGSGVIPFTYLKSNPVHSVQWAMGLECLLLINDPWKTIMTT
;
A
#
# COMPACT_ATOMS: atom_id res chain seq x y z
N MET A 1 14.17 -17.47 -23.66
CA MET A 1 15.29 -16.58 -24.01
C MET A 1 14.67 -15.24 -24.34
N ALA A 2 15.05 -14.19 -23.61
CA ALA A 2 14.55 -12.85 -23.90
C ALA A 2 15.03 -12.48 -25.31
N GLY A 3 14.10 -12.19 -26.20
CA GLY A 3 14.38 -11.79 -27.58
C GLY A 3 14.32 -10.28 -27.72
N THR A 4 14.76 -9.78 -28.87
CA THR A 4 14.61 -8.37 -29.23
C THR A 4 13.15 -8.08 -29.60
N ILE A 5 12.56 -7.04 -29.03
CA ILE A 5 11.19 -6.59 -29.32
C ILE A 5 11.25 -5.12 -29.76
N THR A 6 10.48 -4.78 -30.79
CA THR A 6 10.25 -3.40 -31.20
C THR A 6 8.75 -3.12 -31.14
N ILE A 7 8.32 -2.20 -30.28
CA ILE A 7 6.95 -1.68 -30.23
C ILE A 7 6.92 -0.44 -31.12
N LYS A 8 6.08 -0.43 -32.16
CA LYS A 8 6.07 0.63 -33.17
C LYS A 8 4.85 1.52 -33.10
N ASN A 9 5.04 2.80 -33.43
CA ASN A 9 3.97 3.77 -33.71
C ASN A 9 2.96 3.99 -32.56
N GLY A 10 3.35 3.71 -31.32
CA GLY A 10 2.49 3.90 -30.14
C GLY A 10 2.50 5.35 -29.66
N TYR A 11 1.38 5.81 -29.09
CA TYR A 11 1.34 7.06 -28.33
C TYR A 11 1.96 6.81 -26.95
N VAL A 12 3.21 7.21 -26.76
CA VAL A 12 3.97 6.90 -25.54
C VAL A 12 3.70 7.94 -24.46
N PHE A 13 3.45 7.48 -23.23
CA PHE A 13 3.38 8.33 -22.04
C PHE A 13 4.40 7.86 -21.01
N ASP A 14 5.41 8.69 -20.77
CA ASP A 14 6.46 8.47 -19.77
C ASP A 14 6.71 9.79 -19.01
N PRO A 15 6.00 10.00 -17.89
CA PRO A 15 6.11 11.23 -17.10
C PRO A 15 7.52 11.49 -16.56
N LEU A 16 8.32 10.45 -16.28
CA LEU A 16 9.69 10.62 -15.76
C LEU A 16 10.66 11.20 -16.80
N ASN A 17 10.30 11.07 -18.08
CA ASN A 17 11.04 11.59 -19.22
C ASN A 17 10.31 12.73 -19.96
N GLU A 18 9.18 13.21 -19.40
CA GLU A 18 8.34 14.26 -19.96
C GLU A 18 7.81 13.94 -21.37
N ILE A 19 7.49 12.66 -21.62
CA ILE A 19 6.89 12.19 -22.87
C ILE A 19 5.37 12.12 -22.64
N ASN A 20 4.61 12.89 -23.42
CA ASN A 20 3.18 13.14 -23.24
C ASN A 20 2.38 12.85 -24.52
N GLY A 21 2.41 11.60 -24.97
CA GLY A 21 1.64 11.12 -26.10
C GLY A 21 2.33 11.32 -27.44
N GLU A 22 3.65 11.49 -27.49
CA GLU A 22 4.39 11.45 -28.75
C GLU A 22 4.29 10.06 -29.39
N ILE A 23 4.22 10.03 -30.73
CA ILE A 23 4.31 8.78 -31.49
C ILE A 23 5.79 8.41 -31.63
N MET A 24 6.19 7.31 -31.01
CA MET A 24 7.57 6.83 -31.08
C MET A 24 7.66 5.31 -30.94
N ASP A 25 8.81 4.77 -31.35
CA ASP A 25 9.13 3.35 -31.22
C ASP A 25 9.82 3.09 -29.87
N ILE A 26 9.51 1.96 -29.24
CA ILE A 26 10.19 1.48 -28.03
C ILE A 26 10.95 0.21 -28.35
N PHE A 27 12.23 0.19 -27.98
CA PHE A 27 13.13 -0.93 -28.23
C PHE A 27 13.43 -1.67 -26.93
N ILE A 28 13.33 -3.00 -26.97
CA ILE A 28 13.59 -3.87 -25.84
C ILE A 28 14.58 -4.94 -26.29
N ARG A 29 15.66 -5.12 -25.52
CA ARG A 29 16.66 -6.17 -25.70
C ARG A 29 16.89 -6.86 -24.37
N ASP A 30 16.80 -8.18 -24.38
CA ASP A 30 17.03 -9.03 -23.20
C ASP A 30 16.23 -8.61 -21.96
N GLY A 31 14.99 -8.14 -22.16
CA GLY A 31 14.10 -7.70 -21.08
C GLY A 31 14.36 -6.28 -20.56
N LYS A 32 15.33 -5.54 -21.10
CA LYS A 32 15.59 -4.13 -20.77
C LYS A 32 15.21 -3.21 -21.92
N VAL A 33 14.69 -2.02 -21.61
CA VAL A 33 14.49 -0.94 -22.58
C VAL A 33 15.87 -0.39 -22.99
N VAL A 34 16.09 -0.19 -24.30
CA VAL A 34 17.34 0.32 -24.86
C VAL A 34 17.10 1.54 -25.74
N LYS A 35 18.08 2.44 -25.84
CA LYS A 35 17.98 3.68 -26.64
C LYS A 35 17.83 3.40 -28.15
N GLU A 36 18.52 2.37 -28.64
CA GLU A 36 18.53 2.02 -30.04
C GLU A 36 18.81 0.52 -30.24
N LEU A 37 18.42 0.02 -31.41
CA LEU A 37 18.78 -1.28 -31.94
C LEU A 37 19.46 -1.07 -33.30
N SER A 38 20.44 -1.90 -33.61
CA SER A 38 21.03 -1.94 -34.95
C SER A 38 19.99 -2.35 -36.00
N ALA A 39 20.25 -2.01 -37.27
CA ALA A 39 19.36 -2.41 -38.37
C ALA A 39 19.17 -3.94 -38.47
N ALA A 40 20.20 -4.71 -38.10
CA ALA A 40 20.13 -6.17 -38.02
C ALA A 40 19.19 -6.61 -36.89
N GLU A 41 19.36 -6.05 -35.68
CA GLU A 41 18.50 -6.35 -34.53
C GLU A 41 17.03 -5.97 -34.79
N ILE A 42 16.75 -4.83 -35.42
CA ILE A 42 15.38 -4.43 -35.77
C ILE A 42 14.75 -5.46 -36.73
N LYS A 43 15.50 -5.92 -37.72
CA LYS A 43 15.03 -6.90 -38.71
C LYS A 43 14.71 -8.26 -38.08
N GLU A 44 15.45 -8.64 -37.05
CA GLU A 44 15.26 -9.90 -36.32
C GLU A 44 14.31 -9.77 -35.12
N SER A 45 13.97 -8.54 -34.73
CA SER A 45 13.11 -8.28 -33.59
C SER A 45 11.66 -8.71 -33.85
N LYS A 46 10.99 -9.14 -32.79
CA LYS A 46 9.54 -9.29 -32.81
C LYS A 46 8.90 -7.90 -32.85
N ILE A 47 8.22 -7.59 -33.95
CA ILE A 47 7.49 -6.34 -34.11
C ILE A 47 6.13 -6.45 -33.43
N ILE A 48 5.81 -5.46 -32.60
CA ILE A 48 4.47 -5.22 -32.05
C ILE A 48 4.00 -3.89 -32.62
N ASP A 49 2.96 -3.91 -33.46
CA ASP A 49 2.36 -2.69 -34.00
C ASP A 49 1.37 -2.10 -32.98
N ALA A 50 1.69 -0.92 -32.45
CA ALA A 50 0.88 -0.16 -31.49
C ALA A 50 0.24 1.07 -32.15
N SER A 51 0.11 1.10 -33.48
CA SER A 51 -0.57 2.17 -34.20
C SER A 51 -1.98 2.42 -33.65
N GLY A 52 -2.25 3.65 -33.19
CA GLY A 52 -3.55 3.99 -32.61
C GLY A 52 -3.72 3.56 -31.14
N MET A 53 -2.69 3.00 -30.51
CA MET A 53 -2.72 2.52 -29.13
C MET A 53 -1.84 3.37 -28.21
N THR A 54 -2.23 3.43 -26.94
CA THR A 54 -1.44 4.04 -25.87
C THR A 54 -0.38 3.05 -25.39
N VAL A 55 0.85 3.55 -25.16
CA VAL A 55 1.97 2.79 -24.59
C VAL A 55 2.42 3.48 -23.32
N MET A 56 2.47 2.74 -22.21
CA MET A 56 2.89 3.23 -20.88
C MET A 56 3.86 2.23 -20.24
N PRO A 57 4.66 2.67 -19.25
CA PRO A 57 5.32 1.74 -18.32
C PRO A 57 4.29 0.78 -17.69
N GLY A 58 4.76 -0.41 -17.30
CA GLY A 58 3.95 -1.35 -16.54
C GLY A 58 3.47 -0.73 -15.23
N GLY A 59 2.21 -0.96 -14.87
CA GLY A 59 1.61 -0.40 -13.66
C GLY A 59 2.30 -0.91 -12.39
N VAL A 60 2.47 0.00 -11.42
CA VAL A 60 3.05 -0.29 -10.10
C VAL A 60 2.00 0.00 -9.04
N ASP A 61 1.52 -1.04 -8.37
CA ASP A 61 0.60 -0.93 -7.24
C ASP A 61 1.39 -0.91 -5.93
N SER A 62 1.38 0.24 -5.27
CA SER A 62 2.14 0.46 -4.04
C SER A 62 1.48 -0.10 -2.78
N HIS A 63 0.20 -0.48 -2.82
CA HIS A 63 -0.57 -0.88 -1.64
C HIS A 63 -1.74 -1.79 -2.02
N SER A 64 -1.56 -3.10 -1.94
CA SER A 64 -2.66 -4.05 -2.12
C SER A 64 -2.48 -5.32 -1.30
N HIS A 65 -3.53 -5.74 -0.59
CA HIS A 65 -3.52 -6.95 0.22
C HIS A 65 -3.67 -8.20 -0.67
N VAL A 66 -2.55 -8.75 -1.11
CA VAL A 66 -2.45 -9.82 -2.12
C VAL A 66 -1.82 -11.10 -1.60
N ALA A 67 -1.06 -11.05 -0.51
CA ALA A 67 -0.31 -12.20 -0.01
C ALA A 67 -0.25 -12.27 1.52
N GLY A 68 -0.49 -13.47 2.06
CA GLY A 68 -0.25 -13.80 3.45
C GLY A 68 -1.49 -14.21 4.24
N PRO A 69 -1.34 -14.47 5.55
CA PRO A 69 -2.33 -15.15 6.39
C PRO A 69 -3.64 -14.40 6.47
N LYS A 70 -3.60 -13.07 6.65
CA LYS A 70 -4.78 -12.21 6.66
C LYS A 70 -5.57 -12.31 5.35
N VAL A 71 -4.87 -12.27 4.21
CA VAL A 71 -5.50 -12.39 2.88
C VAL A 71 -6.13 -13.77 2.72
N ASN A 72 -5.39 -14.82 3.07
CA ASN A 72 -5.87 -16.19 2.97
C ASN A 72 -7.05 -16.49 3.91
N THR A 73 -7.09 -15.88 5.09
CA THR A 73 -8.26 -15.93 5.98
C THR A 73 -9.48 -15.33 5.30
N GLY A 74 -9.34 -14.20 4.58
CA GLY A 74 -10.39 -13.65 3.74
C GLY A 74 -10.90 -14.62 2.67
N ARG A 75 -9.99 -15.33 1.98
CA ARG A 75 -10.35 -16.38 1.01
C ARG A 75 -11.10 -17.53 1.68
N MET A 76 -10.53 -18.08 2.76
CA MET A 76 -11.07 -19.25 3.46
C MET A 76 -12.45 -18.96 4.10
N MET A 77 -12.62 -17.79 4.70
CA MET A 77 -13.85 -17.45 5.39
C MET A 77 -15.00 -17.14 4.41
N ARG A 78 -14.73 -16.89 3.13
CA ARG A 78 -15.72 -16.43 2.13
C ARG A 78 -15.94 -17.40 0.94
N PRO A 79 -16.34 -18.67 1.14
CA PRO A 79 -16.66 -19.54 0.00
C PRO A 79 -17.75 -18.96 -0.92
N GLU A 80 -18.62 -18.09 -0.38
CA GLU A 80 -19.63 -17.35 -1.16
C GLU A 80 -19.05 -16.34 -2.17
N ASP A 81 -17.86 -15.79 -1.91
CA ASP A 81 -17.13 -14.91 -2.83
C ASP A 81 -16.52 -15.71 -3.99
N HIS A 82 -16.11 -16.95 -3.72
CA HIS A 82 -15.43 -17.81 -4.67
C HIS A 82 -16.39 -18.49 -5.65
N TYR A 83 -17.53 -19.02 -5.18
CA TYR A 83 -18.39 -19.82 -6.08
C TYR A 83 -18.99 -19.02 -7.25
N LYS A 84 -19.12 -17.69 -7.11
CA LYS A 84 -19.65 -16.80 -8.16
C LYS A 84 -18.59 -16.34 -9.16
N ALA A 85 -17.31 -16.41 -8.81
CA ALA A 85 -16.21 -15.87 -9.61
C ALA A 85 -15.11 -16.92 -9.75
N ASN A 86 -15.23 -17.76 -10.79
CA ASN A 86 -14.29 -18.85 -11.06
C ASN A 86 -13.53 -18.63 -12.36
N LEU A 87 -12.24 -18.97 -12.34
CA LEU A 87 -11.36 -19.05 -13.51
C LEU A 87 -11.08 -20.53 -13.82
N LYS A 88 -11.44 -20.96 -15.02
CA LYS A 88 -11.14 -22.32 -15.49
C LYS A 88 -9.66 -22.44 -15.86
N LYS A 89 -9.07 -23.59 -15.53
CA LYS A 89 -7.73 -23.97 -16.00
C LYS A 89 -7.70 -23.99 -17.53
N THR A 90 -6.61 -23.49 -18.12
CA THR A 90 -6.34 -23.61 -19.56
C THR A 90 -5.02 -24.35 -19.80
N SER A 91 -4.54 -24.40 -21.04
CA SER A 91 -3.20 -24.91 -21.36
C SER A 91 -2.08 -23.99 -20.85
N LEU A 92 -2.37 -22.71 -20.59
CA LEU A 92 -1.39 -21.69 -20.18
C LEU A 92 -1.58 -21.21 -18.73
N THR A 93 -2.78 -21.32 -18.19
CA THR A 93 -3.14 -20.75 -16.89
C THR A 93 -3.70 -21.80 -15.93
N HIS A 94 -3.41 -21.63 -14.64
CA HIS A 94 -4.04 -22.40 -13.57
C HIS A 94 -5.51 -21.98 -13.40
N SER A 95 -6.30 -22.86 -12.79
CA SER A 95 -7.63 -22.48 -12.28
C SER A 95 -7.49 -21.55 -11.07
N GLY A 96 -8.55 -20.80 -10.79
CA GLY A 96 -8.63 -19.97 -9.60
C GLY A 96 -10.07 -19.57 -9.30
N SER A 97 -10.29 -18.85 -8.21
CA SER A 97 -11.61 -18.32 -7.84
C SER A 97 -11.47 -17.11 -6.91
N GLY A 98 -12.60 -16.47 -6.59
CA GLY A 98 -12.67 -15.29 -5.74
C GLY A 98 -12.92 -14.03 -6.56
N TYR A 99 -13.86 -13.21 -6.10
CA TYR A 99 -14.21 -11.91 -6.69
C TYR A 99 -13.48 -10.79 -5.94
N THR A 100 -13.73 -10.66 -4.63
CA THR A 100 -13.14 -9.61 -3.79
C THR A 100 -11.81 -10.02 -3.17
N VAL A 101 -11.57 -11.32 -2.98
CA VAL A 101 -10.27 -11.86 -2.52
C VAL A 101 -9.87 -13.02 -3.43
N PRO A 102 -9.38 -12.74 -4.65
CA PRO A 102 -9.01 -13.78 -5.60
C PRO A 102 -7.89 -14.69 -5.07
N SER A 103 -7.89 -15.94 -5.53
CA SER A 103 -6.78 -16.88 -5.34
C SER A 103 -5.50 -16.37 -6.02
N VAL A 104 -4.33 -16.79 -5.50
CA VAL A 104 -2.99 -16.33 -5.92
C VAL A 104 -2.73 -16.38 -7.43
N TYR A 105 -3.26 -17.38 -8.15
CA TYR A 105 -3.12 -17.44 -9.61
C TYR A 105 -4.01 -16.43 -10.31
N LYS A 106 -5.30 -16.40 -9.94
CA LYS A 106 -6.29 -15.51 -10.55
C LYS A 106 -5.88 -14.05 -10.41
N GLN A 107 -5.43 -13.64 -9.21
CA GLN A 107 -5.05 -12.25 -8.95
C GLN A 107 -3.87 -11.79 -9.83
N GLY A 108 -2.86 -12.66 -10.04
CA GLY A 108 -1.73 -12.35 -10.92
C GLY A 108 -2.16 -12.12 -12.36
N TYR A 109 -3.10 -12.95 -12.85
CA TYR A 109 -3.67 -12.77 -14.19
C TYR A 109 -4.52 -11.51 -14.30
N ASP A 110 -5.31 -11.18 -13.28
CA ASP A 110 -6.17 -9.98 -13.29
C ASP A 110 -5.32 -8.69 -13.31
N TYR A 111 -4.25 -8.61 -12.49
CA TYR A 111 -3.31 -7.48 -12.55
C TYR A 111 -2.63 -7.36 -13.92
N ALA A 112 -2.11 -8.48 -14.45
CA ALA A 112 -1.45 -8.47 -15.76
C ALA A 112 -2.41 -8.07 -16.89
N ALA A 113 -3.69 -8.46 -16.80
CA ALA A 113 -4.72 -8.06 -17.77
C ALA A 113 -5.01 -6.55 -17.76
N MET A 114 -4.78 -5.88 -16.62
CA MET A 114 -4.87 -4.42 -16.49
C MET A 114 -3.57 -3.70 -16.88
N GLY A 115 -2.51 -4.43 -17.24
CA GLY A 115 -1.20 -3.86 -17.57
C GLY A 115 -0.32 -3.54 -16.35
N TYR A 116 -0.67 -4.04 -15.17
CA TYR A 116 0.18 -3.93 -13.97
C TYR A 116 1.24 -5.04 -13.97
N THR A 117 2.45 -4.69 -13.56
CA THR A 117 3.60 -5.60 -13.54
C THR A 117 4.23 -5.72 -12.16
N THR A 118 3.92 -4.79 -11.24
CA THR A 118 4.49 -4.79 -9.89
C THR A 118 3.40 -4.51 -8.85
N VAL A 119 3.42 -5.23 -7.74
CA VAL A 119 2.50 -5.01 -6.61
C VAL A 119 3.19 -5.21 -5.25
N PHE A 120 2.85 -4.37 -4.28
CA PHE A 120 3.37 -4.46 -2.92
C PHE A 120 2.31 -4.89 -1.91
N GLU A 121 2.57 -5.98 -1.16
CA GLU A 121 1.78 -6.38 0.01
C GLU A 121 2.05 -5.43 1.17
N PRO A 122 1.04 -4.71 1.67
CA PRO A 122 1.26 -3.58 2.55
C PRO A 122 1.24 -3.94 4.04
N ALA A 123 1.03 -5.21 4.44
CA ALA A 123 1.04 -5.61 5.84
C ALA A 123 1.52 -7.06 6.04
N ILE A 124 2.83 -7.28 6.06
CA ILE A 124 3.44 -8.58 6.39
C ILE A 124 3.73 -8.64 7.90
N PRO A 125 3.07 -9.54 8.67
CA PRO A 125 3.47 -9.86 10.04
C PRO A 125 4.83 -10.57 10.02
N PRO A 126 5.81 -10.19 10.86
CA PRO A 126 7.13 -10.82 10.83
C PRO A 126 7.11 -12.35 11.00
N LEU A 127 6.47 -12.89 12.04
CA LEU A 127 6.40 -14.33 12.33
C LEU A 127 5.81 -15.13 11.16
N GLU A 128 4.88 -14.50 10.44
CA GLU A 128 4.11 -15.11 9.36
C GLU A 128 4.65 -14.74 7.95
N ALA A 129 5.80 -14.07 7.86
CA ALA A 129 6.37 -13.62 6.59
C ALA A 129 6.60 -14.78 5.59
N ARG A 130 6.89 -15.99 6.09
CA ARG A 130 7.03 -17.19 5.22
C ARG A 130 5.77 -17.44 4.39
N HIS A 131 4.58 -17.30 4.99
CA HIS A 131 3.31 -17.50 4.27
C HIS A 131 3.12 -16.42 3.19
N ALA A 132 3.43 -15.15 3.49
CA ALA A 132 3.38 -14.10 2.47
C ALA A 132 4.31 -14.42 1.28
N HIS A 133 5.55 -14.86 1.54
CA HIS A 133 6.49 -15.25 0.47
C HIS A 133 6.05 -16.48 -0.31
N GLU A 134 5.45 -17.48 0.34
CA GLU A 134 4.88 -18.66 -0.36
C GLU A 134 3.75 -18.27 -1.31
N GLU A 135 2.87 -17.35 -0.91
CA GLU A 135 1.82 -16.84 -1.78
C GLU A 135 2.36 -15.97 -2.91
N MET A 136 3.31 -15.07 -2.64
CA MET A 136 3.97 -14.27 -3.67
C MET A 136 4.66 -15.16 -4.70
N CYS A 137 5.35 -16.23 -4.26
CA CYS A 137 5.99 -17.19 -5.15
C CYS A 137 4.99 -17.93 -6.05
N ALA A 138 3.75 -18.11 -5.59
CA ALA A 138 2.68 -18.76 -6.34
C ALA A 138 1.91 -17.78 -7.25
N THR A 139 2.00 -16.47 -7.03
CA THR A 139 1.38 -15.46 -7.88
C THR A 139 2.18 -15.28 -9.18
N PRO A 140 1.59 -15.54 -10.35
CA PRO A 140 2.31 -15.49 -11.61
C PRO A 140 2.43 -14.05 -12.14
N LEU A 141 3.39 -13.84 -13.05
CA LEU A 141 3.60 -12.65 -13.89
C LEU A 141 4.10 -11.38 -13.20
N LEU A 142 3.73 -11.15 -11.93
CA LEU A 142 4.05 -9.91 -11.22
C LEU A 142 5.39 -9.98 -10.51
N ASP A 143 6.13 -8.87 -10.52
CA ASP A 143 7.13 -8.60 -9.50
C ASP A 143 6.42 -8.19 -8.20
N MET A 144 6.84 -8.76 -7.07
CA MET A 144 6.19 -8.54 -5.79
C MET A 144 7.18 -8.14 -4.71
N GLY A 145 6.76 -7.22 -3.84
CA GLY A 145 7.44 -6.87 -2.61
C GLY A 145 6.44 -6.72 -1.47
N GLY A 146 6.90 -6.34 -0.29
CA GLY A 146 5.97 -6.02 0.79
C GLY A 146 6.61 -5.33 1.98
N TYR A 147 5.76 -4.78 2.84
CA TYR A 147 6.16 -3.96 3.97
C TYR A 147 5.94 -4.70 5.29
N LEU A 148 6.97 -4.67 6.14
CA LEU A 148 6.94 -5.36 7.43
C LEU A 148 6.22 -4.50 8.47
N VAL A 149 5.22 -5.08 9.14
CA VAL A 149 4.44 -4.36 10.16
C VAL A 149 5.25 -4.25 11.45
N LEU A 150 5.56 -3.02 11.86
CA LEU A 150 6.45 -2.74 13.00
C LEU A 150 5.88 -1.72 14.00
N GLY A 151 4.75 -1.09 13.70
CA GLY A 151 4.14 -0.03 14.53
C GLY A 151 3.64 -0.47 15.92
N ASN A 152 3.59 -1.78 16.19
CA ASN A 152 3.16 -2.35 17.47
C ASN A 152 4.11 -3.46 17.95
N ASN A 153 5.34 -3.51 17.42
CA ASN A 153 6.31 -4.53 17.78
C ASN A 153 6.92 -4.24 19.16
N PHE A 154 6.98 -5.25 20.03
CA PHE A 154 7.33 -5.08 21.45
C PHE A 154 8.74 -4.55 21.65
N PHE A 155 9.70 -5.08 20.90
CA PHE A 155 11.10 -4.66 20.99
C PHE A 155 11.26 -3.21 20.54
N LEU A 156 10.59 -2.82 19.46
CA LEU A 156 10.64 -1.45 18.97
C LEU A 156 9.96 -0.47 19.92
N MET A 157 8.77 -0.79 20.44
CA MET A 157 8.11 0.06 21.43
C MET A 157 8.99 0.28 22.66
N HIS A 158 9.69 -0.76 23.12
CA HIS A 158 10.66 -0.64 24.22
C HIS A 158 11.86 0.26 23.86
N TYR A 159 12.52 0.04 22.72
CA TYR A 159 13.69 0.82 22.32
C TYR A 159 13.37 2.27 22.02
N LEU A 160 12.23 2.54 21.38
CA LEU A 160 11.80 3.89 21.04
C LEU A 160 11.42 4.70 22.28
N ARG A 161 10.76 4.09 23.27
CA ARG A 161 10.46 4.73 24.56
C ARG A 161 11.73 5.15 25.29
N ASP A 162 12.74 4.28 25.29
CA ASP A 162 14.02 4.55 25.94
C ASP A 162 14.91 5.52 25.13
N GLY A 163 14.47 5.94 23.94
CA GLY A 163 15.22 6.81 23.03
C GLY A 163 16.44 6.11 22.37
N ASP A 164 16.52 4.78 22.41
CA ASP A 164 17.63 3.99 21.87
C ASP A 164 17.45 3.73 20.36
N LEU A 165 17.58 4.81 19.57
CA LEU A 165 17.43 4.77 18.11
C LEU A 165 18.50 3.90 17.42
N GLU A 166 19.68 3.75 18.02
CA GLU A 166 20.72 2.87 17.49
C GLU A 166 20.27 1.41 17.54
N ARG A 167 19.76 0.98 18.69
CA ARG A 167 19.27 -0.39 18.87
C ARG A 167 17.99 -0.62 18.08
N ALA A 168 17.10 0.36 18.01
CA ALA A 168 15.92 0.30 17.15
C ALA A 168 16.33 0.11 15.68
N ALA A 169 17.29 0.90 15.16
CA ALA A 169 17.77 0.76 13.79
C ALA A 169 18.46 -0.58 13.53
N ALA A 170 19.29 -1.06 14.45
CA ALA A 170 19.92 -2.39 14.34
C ALA A 170 18.87 -3.51 14.31
N TYR A 171 17.83 -3.41 15.15
CA TYR A 171 16.72 -4.36 15.17
C TYR A 171 15.92 -4.34 13.86
N VAL A 172 15.55 -3.15 13.34
CA VAL A 172 14.86 -3.04 12.04
C VAL A 172 15.72 -3.62 10.92
N ALA A 173 17.02 -3.34 10.88
CA ALA A 173 17.91 -3.92 9.87
C ALA A 173 17.95 -5.46 9.92
N TRP A 174 17.99 -6.04 11.12
CA TRP A 174 17.89 -7.49 11.30
C TRP A 174 16.52 -8.04 10.86
N MET A 175 15.43 -7.36 11.23
CA MET A 175 14.07 -7.75 10.86
C MET A 175 13.86 -7.75 9.34
N MET A 176 14.25 -6.68 8.65
CA MET A 176 14.13 -6.58 7.19
C MET A 176 14.97 -7.66 6.49
N LYS A 177 16.22 -7.87 6.93
CA LYS A 177 17.09 -8.91 6.37
C LYS A 177 16.54 -10.31 6.61
N THR A 178 15.98 -10.58 7.79
CA THR A 178 15.45 -11.90 8.15
C THR A 178 14.20 -12.22 7.34
N HIS A 179 13.25 -11.28 7.29
CA HIS A 179 11.92 -11.48 6.72
C HIS A 179 11.81 -11.09 5.24
N LYS A 180 12.89 -10.59 4.63
CA LYS A 180 12.98 -10.27 3.19
C LYS A 180 11.89 -9.30 2.72
N THR A 181 11.71 -8.23 3.46
CA THR A 181 10.73 -7.17 3.19
C THR A 181 11.41 -5.88 2.73
N TYR A 182 10.63 -4.97 2.14
CA TYR A 182 11.12 -3.82 1.40
C TYR A 182 11.04 -2.49 2.18
N GLY A 183 10.09 -2.37 3.11
CA GLY A 183 9.82 -1.12 3.82
C GLY A 183 9.17 -1.31 5.19
N ILE A 184 9.18 -0.25 5.99
CA ILE A 184 8.56 -0.21 7.33
C ILE A 184 7.09 0.15 7.18
N LYS A 185 6.18 -0.73 7.63
CA LYS A 185 4.76 -0.43 7.77
C LYS A 185 4.41 -0.15 9.23
N CYS A 186 3.66 0.92 9.45
CA CYS A 186 3.12 1.31 10.73
C CYS A 186 1.59 1.34 10.63
N VAL A 187 0.91 0.40 11.31
CA VAL A 187 -0.56 0.30 11.30
C VAL A 187 -1.08 0.61 12.69
N ASN A 188 -1.91 1.64 12.83
CA ASN A 188 -2.51 2.07 14.11
C ASN A 188 -1.45 2.00 15.24
N PRO A 189 -0.37 2.81 15.15
CA PRO A 189 0.78 2.69 16.04
C PRO A 189 0.36 2.75 17.51
N ALA A 190 0.92 1.85 18.32
CA ALA A 190 0.60 1.63 19.73
C ALA A 190 -0.85 1.16 20.03
N GLY A 191 -1.80 1.34 19.11
CA GLY A 191 -3.20 0.97 19.28
C GLY A 191 -3.49 -0.52 19.12
N VAL A 192 -2.80 -1.20 18.19
CA VAL A 192 -2.99 -2.65 18.00
C VAL A 192 -2.44 -3.44 19.19
N GLU A 193 -1.42 -2.94 19.89
CA GLU A 193 -1.01 -3.57 21.15
C GLU A 193 -2.12 -3.48 22.22
N ASN A 194 -2.78 -2.33 22.36
CA ASN A 194 -3.93 -2.22 23.26
C ASN A 194 -5.07 -3.18 22.89
N TRP A 195 -5.19 -3.51 21.60
CA TRP A 195 -6.22 -4.43 21.11
C TRP A 195 -6.04 -5.87 21.61
N GLY A 196 -4.81 -6.30 21.89
CA GLY A 196 -4.56 -7.57 22.59
C GLY A 196 -5.29 -7.69 23.94
N TRP A 197 -5.73 -6.55 24.50
CA TRP A 197 -6.50 -6.43 25.73
C TRP A 197 -7.94 -5.92 25.52
N GLY A 198 -8.44 -5.95 24.29
CA GLY A 198 -9.77 -5.47 23.91
C GLY A 198 -9.93 -3.95 24.02
N LYS A 199 -8.83 -3.19 23.91
CA LYS A 199 -8.81 -1.71 23.96
C LYS A 199 -8.21 -1.13 22.69
N ASN A 200 -8.12 0.18 22.61
CA ASN A 200 -7.39 0.92 21.56
C ASN A 200 -6.75 2.16 22.19
N VAL A 201 -6.01 2.95 21.41
CA VAL A 201 -5.61 4.32 21.75
C VAL A 201 -6.50 5.30 20.98
N GLY A 202 -6.95 6.38 21.62
CA GLY A 202 -7.82 7.39 21.02
C GLY A 202 -7.10 8.68 20.62
N SER A 203 -5.85 8.88 21.05
CA SER A 203 -5.05 10.08 20.74
C SER A 203 -3.58 9.76 20.50
N LEU A 204 -2.85 10.67 19.83
CA LEU A 204 -1.42 10.50 19.56
C LEU A 204 -0.53 10.61 20.80
N ASP A 205 -1.07 11.13 21.90
CA ASP A 205 -0.37 11.39 23.15
C ASP A 205 -0.86 10.47 24.29
N GLU A 206 -1.73 9.51 23.96
CA GLU A 206 -2.15 8.44 24.87
C GLU A 206 -1.12 7.30 24.79
N ALA A 207 -0.48 7.00 25.91
CA ALA A 207 0.46 5.90 26.00
C ALA A 207 -0.28 4.55 25.97
N ASN A 208 0.28 3.57 25.27
CA ASN A 208 -0.27 2.22 25.26
C ASN A 208 -0.02 1.48 26.58
N ILE A 209 -0.71 0.35 26.73
CA ILE A 209 -0.56 -0.56 27.86
C ILE A 209 0.83 -1.23 27.76
N HIS A 210 1.43 -1.51 28.91
CA HIS A 210 2.72 -2.20 29.09
C HIS A 210 3.98 -1.44 28.69
N PHE A 211 3.98 -0.81 27.51
CA PHE A 211 5.17 -0.13 27.00
C PHE A 211 5.20 1.34 27.39
N GLU A 212 4.07 1.95 27.70
CA GLU A 212 3.98 3.36 28.07
C GLU A 212 4.57 4.28 26.99
N ILE A 213 4.43 3.89 25.72
CA ILE A 213 4.84 4.68 24.55
C ILE A 213 3.61 5.20 23.81
N THR A 214 3.70 6.42 23.30
CA THR A 214 2.63 7.07 22.54
C THR A 214 2.74 6.78 21.04
N PRO A 215 1.62 6.84 20.28
CA PRO A 215 1.68 6.78 18.82
C PRO A 215 2.60 7.84 18.22
N ARG A 216 2.69 9.03 18.82
CA ARG A 216 3.59 10.11 18.37
C ARG A 216 5.05 9.69 18.40
N GLU A 217 5.48 9.07 19.49
CA GLU A 217 6.85 8.58 19.67
C GLU A 217 7.16 7.44 18.71
N VAL A 218 6.21 6.53 18.48
CA VAL A 218 6.38 5.43 17.50
C VAL A 218 6.56 5.98 16.08
N ILE A 219 5.68 6.88 15.63
CA ILE A 219 5.75 7.47 14.28
C ILE A 219 7.08 8.22 14.10
N LYS A 220 7.46 9.05 15.07
CA LYS A 220 8.71 9.80 15.03
C LYS A 220 9.93 8.88 14.98
N GLY A 221 9.99 7.93 15.90
CA GLY A 221 11.11 7.00 16.05
C GLY A 221 11.31 6.13 14.81
N LEU A 222 10.22 5.60 14.24
CA LEU A 222 10.30 4.82 13.01
C LEU A 222 10.70 5.66 11.80
N ALA A 223 10.24 6.92 11.70
CA ALA A 223 10.68 7.83 10.64
C ALA A 223 12.20 8.08 10.71
N GLU A 224 12.72 8.36 11.90
CA GLU A 224 14.15 8.58 12.12
C GLU A 224 14.98 7.30 11.84
N VAL A 225 14.49 6.13 12.27
CA VAL A 225 15.11 4.83 11.95
C VAL A 225 15.13 4.56 10.45
N ASN A 226 14.03 4.84 9.74
CA ASN A 226 13.92 4.63 8.29
C ASN A 226 15.01 5.40 7.52
N GLU A 227 15.17 6.68 7.84
CA GLU A 227 16.19 7.52 7.20
C GLU A 227 17.61 7.17 7.67
N ARG A 228 17.78 6.72 8.91
CA ARG A 228 19.08 6.25 9.40
C ARG A 228 19.59 5.04 8.63
N LEU A 229 18.69 4.13 8.26
CA LEU A 229 18.99 2.95 7.47
C LEU A 229 19.06 3.23 5.96
N GLY A 230 18.63 4.42 5.51
CA GLY A 230 18.65 4.79 4.10
C GLY A 230 17.64 4.00 3.26
N MET A 231 16.48 3.67 3.85
CA MET A 231 15.47 2.80 3.22
C MET A 231 14.96 3.37 1.88
N PRO A 232 14.57 2.49 0.92
CA PRO A 232 14.16 2.91 -0.42
C PRO A 232 12.83 3.67 -0.43
N VAL A 233 11.94 3.36 0.52
CA VAL A 233 10.60 3.94 0.67
C VAL A 233 10.51 4.71 2.00
N PRO A 234 9.63 5.73 2.09
CA PRO A 234 9.35 6.37 3.38
C PRO A 234 8.67 5.39 4.35
N ILE A 235 8.53 5.78 5.63
CA ILE A 235 7.65 5.03 6.51
C ILE A 235 6.23 5.01 5.94
N HIS A 236 5.62 3.83 5.92
CA HIS A 236 4.30 3.63 5.37
C HIS A 236 3.30 3.62 6.53
N LEU A 237 2.52 4.70 6.68
CA LEU A 237 1.62 4.92 7.80
C LEU A 237 0.17 4.61 7.43
N HIS A 238 -0.47 3.76 8.23
CA HIS A 238 -1.92 3.72 8.44
C HIS A 238 -2.17 4.37 9.80
N ALA A 239 -2.82 5.53 9.80
CA ALA A 239 -2.95 6.37 10.99
C ALA A 239 -3.98 5.82 12.00
N ASN A 240 -3.88 6.28 13.25
CA ASN A 240 -4.83 5.94 14.30
C ASN A 240 -6.23 6.50 13.99
N ASN A 241 -7.26 5.93 14.63
CA ASN A 241 -8.68 6.31 14.49
C ASN A 241 -9.22 6.20 13.05
N LEU A 242 -8.65 5.31 12.23
CA LEU A 242 -9.11 5.09 10.86
C LEU A 242 -10.63 4.85 10.81
N GLY A 243 -11.30 5.48 9.84
CA GLY A 243 -12.72 5.25 9.58
C GLY A 243 -13.68 5.84 10.60
N HIS A 244 -13.21 6.60 11.59
CA HIS A 244 -14.06 7.26 12.59
C HIS A 244 -14.37 8.72 12.22
N PRO A 245 -15.64 9.19 12.34
CA PRO A 245 -15.96 10.61 12.22
C PRO A 245 -15.04 11.48 13.10
N GLY A 246 -14.41 12.49 12.49
CA GLY A 246 -13.45 13.38 13.14
C GLY A 246 -11.98 12.97 13.03
N CYS A 247 -11.65 11.81 12.45
CA CYS A 247 -10.27 11.30 12.34
C CYS A 247 -9.32 12.20 11.54
N TYR A 248 -9.84 13.10 10.69
CA TYR A 248 -9.00 13.99 9.89
C TYR A 248 -8.02 14.85 10.73
N THR A 249 -8.40 15.18 11.97
CA THR A 249 -7.58 15.97 12.90
C THR A 249 -6.33 15.21 13.30
N ILE A 250 -6.49 13.99 13.82
CA ILE A 250 -5.38 13.13 14.26
C ILE A 250 -4.51 12.69 13.07
N THR A 251 -5.10 12.48 11.89
CA THR A 251 -4.36 12.24 10.65
C THR A 251 -3.43 13.40 10.32
N LYS A 252 -3.95 14.63 10.31
CA LYS A 252 -3.17 15.83 10.01
C LYS A 252 -2.05 16.05 11.02
N ASP A 253 -2.28 15.74 12.30
CA ASP A 253 -1.25 15.81 13.32
C ASP A 253 -0.22 14.70 13.19
N SER A 254 -0.61 13.51 12.74
CA SER A 254 0.31 12.41 12.43
C SER A 254 1.29 12.79 11.31
N LEU A 255 0.78 13.42 10.25
CA LEU A 255 1.60 13.88 9.11
C LEU A 255 2.60 14.98 9.46
N LYS A 256 2.40 15.72 10.56
CA LYS A 256 3.35 16.74 11.03
C LYS A 256 4.52 16.15 11.78
N ILE A 257 4.40 14.93 12.31
CA ILE A 257 5.42 14.32 13.17
C ILE A 257 6.77 14.18 12.44
N PRO A 258 6.83 13.64 11.21
CA PRO A 258 8.08 13.52 10.47
C PRO A 258 8.40 14.73 9.56
N ASP A 259 7.71 15.87 9.76
CA ASP A 259 8.05 17.10 9.06
C ASP A 259 9.45 17.58 9.50
N GLY A 260 10.31 17.90 8.53
CA GLY A 260 11.70 18.25 8.76
C GLY A 260 12.67 17.08 8.96
N VAL A 261 12.19 15.82 8.95
CA VAL A 261 13.08 14.65 8.91
C VAL A 261 13.81 14.63 7.56
N LYS A 262 15.15 14.70 7.59
CA LYS A 262 15.98 14.70 6.38
C LYS A 262 15.97 13.31 5.74
N THR A 263 15.44 13.22 4.52
CA THR A 263 15.41 11.95 3.78
C THR A 263 16.81 11.49 3.38
N ARG A 264 17.00 10.18 3.40
CA ARG A 264 18.21 9.49 2.96
C ARG A 264 17.81 8.21 2.25
N GLN A 265 18.38 7.99 1.09
CA GLN A 265 18.23 6.75 0.33
C GLN A 265 19.64 6.22 0.04
N ASN A 266 19.93 5.00 0.50
CA ASN A 266 21.23 4.38 0.36
C ASN A 266 21.06 3.00 -0.27
N MET A 267 20.71 3.00 -1.56
CA MET A 267 20.46 1.79 -2.35
C MET A 267 21.60 1.58 -3.34
N ASP A 268 22.21 0.39 -3.28
CA ASP A 268 23.21 -0.06 -4.25
C ASP A 268 22.50 -0.70 -5.45
N VAL A 269 21.85 0.14 -6.26
CA VAL A 269 21.11 -0.30 -7.45
C VAL A 269 21.46 0.57 -8.66
N GLU A 270 21.43 -0.04 -9.84
CA GLU A 270 21.52 0.67 -11.11
C GLU A 270 20.18 1.40 -11.35
N TRP A 271 20.20 2.73 -11.25
CA TRP A 271 19.03 3.55 -11.56
C TRP A 271 18.90 3.76 -13.06
N ALA A 272 17.66 3.77 -13.55
CA ALA A 272 17.39 4.17 -14.92
C ALA A 272 17.74 5.66 -15.13
N GLU A 273 18.31 5.99 -16.30
CA GLU A 273 18.51 7.37 -16.70
C GLU A 273 17.16 8.01 -17.04
N THR A 274 16.69 8.91 -16.19
CA THR A 274 15.45 9.69 -16.39
C THR A 274 15.73 11.20 -16.29
N LYS A 275 14.80 12.03 -16.77
CA LYS A 275 14.90 13.49 -16.59
C LYS A 275 14.61 13.92 -15.16
N MET A 276 13.78 13.17 -14.44
CA MET A 276 13.53 13.36 -13.01
C MET A 276 14.58 12.64 -12.17
N ASP A 277 14.93 13.23 -11.02
CA ASP A 277 15.81 12.61 -10.03
C ASP A 277 15.09 11.40 -9.41
N PRO A 278 15.64 10.17 -9.49
CA PRO A 278 15.05 8.99 -8.86
C PRO A 278 15.15 9.01 -7.33
N SER A 279 15.88 9.96 -6.74
CA SER A 279 16.06 10.04 -5.31
C SER A 279 14.74 10.32 -4.57
N ARG A 280 14.50 9.57 -3.49
CA ARG A 280 13.34 9.78 -2.64
C ARG A 280 13.49 11.05 -1.79
N ASP A 281 12.50 11.94 -1.86
CA ASP A 281 12.44 13.20 -1.13
C ASP A 281 11.29 13.30 -0.10
N ARG A 282 10.45 12.26 0.02
CA ARG A 282 9.34 12.18 1.00
C ARG A 282 9.75 11.38 2.22
N SER A 283 9.41 11.82 3.44
CA SER A 283 9.71 11.12 4.69
C SER A 283 8.56 10.23 5.18
N ILE A 284 7.34 10.49 4.72
CA ILE A 284 6.15 9.72 5.11
C ILE A 284 5.26 9.42 3.90
N TYR A 285 4.71 8.21 3.91
CA TYR A 285 3.65 7.76 3.02
C TYR A 285 2.39 7.48 3.84
N LEU A 286 1.28 8.16 3.56
CA LEU A 286 -0.01 7.86 4.19
C LEU A 286 -0.84 6.93 3.30
N ALA A 287 -1.13 5.75 3.83
CA ALA A 287 -2.02 4.81 3.20
C ALA A 287 -3.47 5.30 3.20
N HIS A 288 -4.19 4.99 2.12
CA HIS A 288 -5.63 5.09 1.95
C HIS A 288 -6.23 6.35 2.61
N LEU A 289 -5.81 7.52 2.12
CA LEU A 289 -6.13 8.86 2.65
C LEU A 289 -7.64 9.05 2.88
N MET A 290 -8.49 8.49 2.01
CA MET A 290 -9.94 8.64 2.11
C MET A 290 -10.46 8.23 3.50
N PHE A 291 -10.08 7.05 4.01
CA PHE A 291 -10.50 6.57 5.34
C PHE A 291 -9.88 7.33 6.53
N ASN A 292 -8.88 8.18 6.25
CA ASN A 292 -8.21 9.03 7.22
C ASN A 292 -8.72 10.49 7.20
N SER A 293 -9.76 10.77 6.40
CA SER A 293 -10.24 12.13 6.10
C SER A 293 -11.68 12.38 6.52
N PHE A 294 -12.18 11.68 7.54
CA PHE A 294 -13.57 11.79 7.97
C PHE A 294 -13.73 12.98 8.93
N GLY A 295 -14.68 13.87 8.62
CA GLY A 295 -15.15 14.94 9.50
C GLY A 295 -16.36 14.52 10.34
N GLY A 296 -17.02 15.50 10.95
CA GLY A 296 -18.12 15.27 11.88
C GLY A 296 -17.66 14.77 13.25
N THR A 297 -18.61 14.49 14.13
CA THR A 297 -18.39 13.95 15.48
C THR A 297 -19.01 12.56 15.66
N THR A 298 -19.97 12.22 14.82
CA THR A 298 -20.72 10.96 14.77
C THR A 298 -21.06 10.62 13.32
N TRP A 299 -21.73 9.49 13.08
CA TRP A 299 -22.26 9.17 11.75
C TRP A 299 -23.43 10.07 11.32
N ALA A 300 -24.09 10.77 12.25
CA ALA A 300 -25.23 11.63 11.93
C ALA A 300 -24.83 12.97 11.29
N ASP A 301 -23.62 13.45 11.59
CA ASP A 301 -23.03 14.69 11.10
C ASP A 301 -21.74 14.43 10.27
N PHE A 302 -21.59 13.21 9.77
CA PHE A 302 -20.44 12.81 8.94
C PHE A 302 -20.32 13.68 7.68
N GLU A 303 -19.09 14.13 7.39
CA GLU A 303 -18.74 14.92 6.22
C GLU A 303 -17.32 14.61 5.72
N SER A 304 -17.00 15.01 4.48
CA SER A 304 -15.64 14.95 3.97
C SER A 304 -14.75 16.05 4.58
N LYS A 305 -13.51 15.69 4.93
CA LYS A 305 -12.42 16.62 5.25
C LYS A 305 -11.17 16.37 4.40
N VAL A 306 -11.34 15.77 3.22
CA VAL A 306 -10.22 15.56 2.28
C VAL A 306 -9.57 16.90 1.92
N LYS A 307 -10.36 17.94 1.67
CA LYS A 307 -9.87 19.29 1.36
C LYS A 307 -8.92 19.86 2.43
N ASP A 308 -9.21 19.60 3.71
CA ASP A 308 -8.39 20.08 4.83
C ASP A 308 -7.01 19.41 4.90
N ILE A 309 -6.94 18.11 4.60
CA ILE A 309 -5.69 17.36 4.56
C ILE A 309 -4.94 17.65 3.25
N ALA A 310 -5.63 17.69 2.11
CA ALA A 310 -5.05 18.09 0.83
C ALA A 310 -4.43 19.50 0.91
N GLY A 311 -5.09 20.44 1.60
CA GLY A 311 -4.53 21.76 1.87
C GLY A 311 -3.20 21.73 2.65
N TYR A 312 -3.00 20.76 3.54
CA TYR A 312 -1.70 20.56 4.19
C TYR A 312 -0.67 19.96 3.24
N ILE A 313 -1.03 18.88 2.53
CA ILE A 313 -0.14 18.16 1.59
C ILE A 313 0.35 19.09 0.47
N ASN A 314 -0.53 19.92 -0.09
CA ASN A 314 -0.18 20.88 -1.15
C ASN A 314 0.88 21.91 -0.70
N ASN A 315 1.03 22.15 0.61
CA ASN A 315 2.00 23.10 1.17
C ASN A 315 3.23 22.42 1.78
N LYS A 316 3.39 21.09 1.57
CA LYS A 316 4.43 20.29 2.21
C LYS A 316 5.03 19.28 1.25
N ASP A 317 6.34 19.14 1.29
CA ASP A 317 7.09 18.27 0.37
C ASP A 317 7.51 16.95 1.00
N HIS A 318 7.18 16.68 2.25
CA HIS A 318 7.64 15.44 2.91
C HIS A 318 6.61 14.31 2.85
N VAL A 319 5.43 14.53 2.26
CA VAL A 319 4.30 13.60 2.24
C VAL A 319 4.03 13.10 0.83
N VAL A 320 3.83 11.78 0.72
CA VAL A 320 3.11 11.13 -0.39
C VAL A 320 1.94 10.35 0.19
N ILE A 321 0.86 10.19 -0.57
CA ILE A 321 -0.33 9.45 -0.14
C ILE A 321 -0.77 8.47 -1.22
N ASP A 322 -1.61 7.52 -0.83
CA ASP A 322 -2.51 6.83 -1.75
C ASP A 322 -3.99 7.08 -1.42
N SER A 323 -4.85 6.96 -2.42
CA SER A 323 -6.24 7.44 -2.33
C SER A 323 -7.15 6.56 -1.46
N GLY A 324 -7.07 5.23 -1.58
CA GLY A 324 -8.02 4.31 -0.94
C GLY A 324 -9.46 4.48 -1.43
N CYS A 325 -9.65 4.47 -2.75
CA CYS A 325 -10.93 4.72 -3.40
C CYS A 325 -11.92 3.57 -3.16
N THR A 326 -13.01 3.87 -2.47
CA THR A 326 -14.09 2.90 -2.22
C THR A 326 -14.82 2.49 -3.51
N PRO A 327 -14.88 1.19 -3.86
CA PRO A 327 -15.76 0.71 -4.91
C PRO A 327 -17.20 0.56 -4.38
N PHE A 328 -18.21 0.72 -5.22
CA PHE A 328 -19.57 0.27 -4.88
C PHE A 328 -19.70 -1.24 -5.15
N GLY A 329 -20.31 -1.97 -4.22
CA GLY A 329 -20.53 -3.41 -4.34
C GLY A 329 -19.97 -4.21 -3.16
N GLU A 330 -19.89 -5.53 -3.35
CA GLU A 330 -19.26 -6.44 -2.39
C GLU A 330 -17.75 -6.16 -2.32
N ALA A 331 -17.21 -6.16 -1.10
CA ALA A 331 -15.80 -6.00 -0.78
C ALA A 331 -15.42 -6.91 0.39
N THR A 332 -14.12 -7.07 0.65
CA THR A 332 -13.62 -7.67 1.88
C THR A 332 -12.62 -6.70 2.50
N SER A 333 -12.96 -6.15 3.66
CA SER A 333 -12.06 -5.29 4.42
C SER A 333 -11.10 -6.17 5.22
N MET A 334 -9.81 -5.90 5.10
CA MET A 334 -8.78 -6.63 5.82
C MET A 334 -7.60 -5.73 6.12
N THR A 335 -7.18 -5.61 7.38
CA THR A 335 -6.08 -4.72 7.77
C THR A 335 -5.30 -5.30 8.95
N GLY A 336 -4.11 -4.75 9.20
CA GLY A 336 -3.37 -4.97 10.45
C GLY A 336 -4.00 -4.24 11.66
N ASP A 337 -5.07 -3.48 11.44
CA ASP A 337 -5.82 -2.76 12.47
C ASP A 337 -7.00 -3.62 12.97
N GLY A 338 -6.70 -4.56 13.87
CA GLY A 338 -7.68 -5.41 14.54
C GLY A 338 -8.89 -4.65 15.13
N PRO A 339 -8.71 -3.59 15.94
CA PRO A 339 -9.83 -2.89 16.57
C PRO A 339 -10.74 -2.22 15.54
N ALA A 340 -10.20 -1.60 14.48
CA ALA A 340 -11.03 -0.98 13.44
C ALA A 340 -11.94 -2.00 12.73
N ILE A 341 -11.46 -3.23 12.51
CA ILE A 341 -12.29 -4.29 11.94
C ILE A 341 -13.33 -4.80 12.94
N HIS A 342 -12.99 -4.86 14.22
CA HIS A 342 -13.97 -5.18 15.26
C HIS A 342 -15.08 -4.12 15.32
N ASP A 343 -14.76 -2.83 15.18
CA ASP A 343 -15.78 -1.78 15.13
C ASP A 343 -16.73 -1.96 13.93
N LEU A 344 -16.19 -2.32 12.76
CA LEU A 344 -17.02 -2.70 11.59
C LEU A 344 -17.88 -3.94 11.86
N TYR A 345 -17.36 -4.92 12.62
CA TYR A 345 -18.13 -6.09 13.04
C TYR A 345 -19.32 -5.68 13.92
N VAL A 346 -19.10 -4.83 14.92
CA VAL A 346 -20.17 -4.31 15.79
C VAL A 346 -21.21 -3.53 14.99
N LEU A 347 -20.79 -2.77 13.97
CA LEU A 347 -21.70 -2.01 13.11
C LEU A 347 -22.52 -2.86 12.15
N THR A 348 -21.95 -3.93 11.60
CA THR A 348 -22.56 -4.69 10.49
C THR A 348 -23.16 -6.04 10.88
N GLY A 349 -22.65 -6.65 11.96
CA GLY A 349 -22.98 -8.02 12.34
C GLY A 349 -22.49 -9.10 11.34
N ASN A 350 -21.64 -8.73 10.38
CA ASN A 350 -21.08 -9.69 9.41
C ASN A 350 -20.14 -10.67 10.11
N LYS A 351 -19.81 -11.78 9.46
CA LYS A 351 -18.76 -12.69 9.97
C LYS A 351 -17.42 -11.96 10.07
N TRP A 352 -16.71 -12.18 11.17
CA TRP A 352 -15.45 -11.50 11.48
C TRP A 352 -14.38 -12.52 11.86
N SER A 353 -13.13 -12.23 11.46
CA SER A 353 -11.94 -12.93 11.92
C SER A 353 -10.93 -11.95 12.50
N ASN A 354 -10.23 -12.38 13.54
CA ASN A 354 -9.14 -11.64 14.19
C ASN A 354 -7.93 -12.55 14.38
N THR A 355 -6.74 -11.97 14.34
CA THR A 355 -5.51 -12.67 14.70
C THR A 355 -4.54 -11.68 15.33
N ASP A 356 -4.21 -11.89 16.59
CA ASP A 356 -3.10 -11.23 17.28
C ASP A 356 -1.85 -12.10 17.16
N VAL A 357 -0.79 -11.54 16.60
CA VAL A 357 0.49 -12.22 16.36
C VAL A 357 1.44 -11.84 17.50
N GLU A 358 1.95 -12.86 18.21
CA GLU A 358 2.68 -12.64 19.46
C GLU A 358 3.79 -11.60 19.31
N MET A 359 3.83 -10.61 20.20
CA MET A 359 4.86 -9.57 20.30
C MET A 359 5.04 -8.65 19.07
N GLU A 360 4.22 -8.76 18.04
CA GLU A 360 4.49 -8.17 16.73
C GLU A 360 3.42 -7.19 16.26
N CYS A 361 2.21 -7.70 16.02
CA CYS A 361 1.11 -6.95 15.43
C CYS A 361 -0.21 -7.73 15.57
N GLY A 362 -1.28 -7.20 14.99
CA GLY A 362 -2.57 -7.87 14.90
C GLY A 362 -3.16 -7.74 13.51
N SER A 363 -4.35 -8.30 13.33
CA SER A 363 -5.12 -8.19 12.09
C SER A 363 -6.59 -8.49 12.28
N GLY A 364 -7.40 -7.97 11.36
CA GLY A 364 -8.81 -8.32 11.24
C GLY A 364 -9.25 -8.48 9.78
N VAL A 365 -10.26 -9.31 9.57
CA VAL A 365 -10.94 -9.50 8.27
C VAL A 365 -12.45 -9.50 8.44
N ILE A 366 -13.15 -8.78 7.58
CA ILE A 366 -14.61 -8.72 7.54
C ILE A 366 -15.14 -8.52 6.10
N PRO A 367 -16.15 -9.27 5.64
CA PRO A 367 -16.91 -8.93 4.44
C PRO A 367 -17.62 -7.59 4.62
N PHE A 368 -17.66 -6.75 3.59
CA PHE A 368 -18.37 -5.48 3.61
C PHE A 368 -19.08 -5.24 2.28
N THR A 369 -20.14 -4.44 2.27
CA THR A 369 -20.85 -4.07 1.04
C THR A 369 -21.08 -2.56 1.00
N TYR A 370 -20.44 -1.90 0.05
CA TYR A 370 -20.60 -0.46 -0.20
C TYR A 370 -21.82 -0.20 -1.09
N LEU A 371 -22.91 0.21 -0.46
CA LEU A 371 -24.19 0.51 -1.11
C LEU A 371 -24.27 1.96 -1.64
N LYS A 372 -24.60 2.13 -2.92
CA LYS A 372 -24.90 3.45 -3.52
C LYS A 372 -26.02 4.23 -2.82
N SER A 373 -26.99 3.52 -2.25
CA SER A 373 -28.12 4.13 -1.53
C SER A 373 -27.77 4.55 -0.11
N ASN A 374 -26.63 4.13 0.43
CA ASN A 374 -26.19 4.54 1.75
C ASN A 374 -25.47 5.90 1.66
N PRO A 375 -25.88 6.91 2.45
CA PRO A 375 -25.29 8.23 2.38
C PRO A 375 -23.80 8.26 2.74
N VAL A 376 -23.37 7.46 3.74
CA VAL A 376 -21.96 7.39 4.16
C VAL A 376 -21.09 6.83 3.03
N HIS A 377 -21.51 5.72 2.42
CA HIS A 377 -20.75 5.09 1.34
C HIS A 377 -20.68 5.96 0.08
N SER A 378 -21.75 6.68 -0.24
CA SER A 378 -21.74 7.63 -1.37
C SER A 378 -20.79 8.79 -1.14
N VAL A 379 -20.69 9.28 0.09
CA VAL A 379 -19.71 10.30 0.46
C VAL A 379 -18.29 9.72 0.40
N GLN A 380 -18.04 8.52 0.93
CA GLN A 380 -16.73 7.84 0.83
C GLN A 380 -16.26 7.65 -0.63
N TRP A 381 -17.17 7.28 -1.53
CA TRP A 381 -16.88 7.19 -2.96
C TRP A 381 -16.47 8.56 -3.54
N ALA A 382 -17.22 9.62 -3.22
CA ALA A 382 -16.90 10.98 -3.67
C ALA A 382 -15.56 11.47 -3.09
N MET A 383 -15.27 11.14 -1.83
CA MET A 383 -14.01 11.47 -1.16
C MET A 383 -12.79 10.84 -1.86
N GLY A 384 -12.94 9.64 -2.44
CA GLY A 384 -11.88 9.04 -3.26
C GLY A 384 -11.49 9.92 -4.46
N LEU A 385 -12.48 10.52 -5.13
CA LEU A 385 -12.24 11.49 -6.20
C LEU A 385 -11.60 12.78 -5.66
N GLU A 386 -12.04 13.27 -4.51
CA GLU A 386 -11.43 14.43 -3.87
C GLU A 386 -9.95 14.20 -3.56
N CYS A 387 -9.56 12.98 -3.13
CA CYS A 387 -8.16 12.65 -2.84
C CYS A 387 -7.28 12.78 -4.09
N LEU A 388 -7.82 12.38 -5.25
CA LEU A 388 -7.13 12.43 -6.53
C LEU A 388 -7.13 13.84 -7.16
N LEU A 389 -8.17 14.65 -6.92
CA LEU A 389 -8.39 15.92 -7.63
C LEU A 389 -8.00 17.17 -6.83
N LEU A 390 -7.89 17.10 -5.50
CA LEU A 390 -7.56 18.25 -4.65
C LEU A 390 -6.07 18.36 -4.29
N ILE A 391 -5.28 17.33 -4.57
CA ILE A 391 -3.83 17.38 -4.43
C ILE A 391 -3.24 17.81 -5.78
N ASN A 392 -2.54 18.94 -5.79
CA ASN A 392 -2.11 19.61 -7.01
C ASN A 392 -0.96 18.88 -7.71
N ASP A 393 -0.06 18.29 -6.93
CA ASP A 393 1.10 17.55 -7.44
C ASP A 393 0.75 16.07 -7.59
N PRO A 394 0.63 15.53 -8.81
CA PRO A 394 0.29 14.12 -9.02
C PRO A 394 1.36 13.17 -8.48
N TRP A 395 2.61 13.62 -8.28
CA TRP A 395 3.66 12.80 -7.66
C TRP A 395 3.49 12.62 -6.15
N LYS A 396 2.55 13.33 -5.53
CA LYS A 396 2.18 13.16 -4.12
C LYS A 396 0.98 12.26 -3.93
N THR A 397 0.35 11.76 -4.99
CA THR A 397 -0.89 10.97 -4.91
C THR A 397 -0.84 9.75 -5.81
N ILE A 398 -1.01 8.57 -5.22
CA ILE A 398 -1.11 7.29 -5.94
C ILE A 398 -2.56 6.81 -5.91
N MET A 399 -3.04 6.27 -7.04
CA MET A 399 -4.37 5.69 -7.11
C MET A 399 -4.37 4.26 -6.56
N THR A 400 -5.18 4.05 -5.52
CA THR A 400 -5.40 2.75 -4.84
C THR A 400 -6.87 2.62 -4.43
N THR A 401 -7.27 1.45 -3.95
CA THR A 401 -8.65 1.12 -3.53
C THR A 401 -8.73 0.73 -2.06
#